data_AF-A0A1E5RV66-F1
#
_entry.id   AF-A0A1E5RV66-F1
#
_cell.length_a   1.000
_cell.length_b   1.000
_cell.length_c   1.000
_cell.angle_alpha   90.00
_cell.angle_beta   90.00
_cell.angle_gamma   90.00
#
_symmetry.space_group_name_H-M   'P 1'
#
loop_
_entity.id
_entity.type
_entity.pdbx_description
1 polymer ?
#
loop_
_entity_poly.entity_id
_entity_poly.type
_entity_poly.pdbx_seq_one_letter_code
_entity_poly.pdbx_strand_id
1 'polypeptide(L)'
;MFTKALKLNKVSRSQLEVFRFALCLLAPVGVMYYIGIDTHKKLHVEGFWPDPETLNKVPKERYEIEAELARMKKERLQKRLKLQERLINEFGVTDFEEEKRKILAEEAMNKK
;
A
#
# COMPACT_ATOMS: atom_id res chain seq x y z
N MET A 1 -2.40 24.29 -65.02
CA MET A 1 -3.67 24.49 -64.28
C MET A 1 -3.52 23.93 -62.88
N PHE A 2 -4.05 24.64 -61.86
CA PHE A 2 -4.17 24.28 -60.43
C PHE A 2 -3.07 24.74 -59.45
N THR A 3 -2.96 26.05 -59.24
CA THR A 3 -2.55 26.60 -57.94
C THR A 3 -3.81 26.93 -57.13
N LYS A 4 -4.34 25.98 -56.36
CA LYS A 4 -5.38 26.27 -55.36
C LYS A 4 -4.71 26.95 -54.16
N ALA A 5 -4.93 28.26 -54.03
CA ALA A 5 -4.57 29.00 -52.83
C ALA A 5 -5.37 28.44 -51.63
N LEU A 6 -4.66 27.88 -50.65
CA LEU A 6 -5.26 27.41 -49.41
C LEU A 6 -5.71 28.62 -48.59
N LYS A 7 -7.01 28.94 -48.62
CA LYS A 7 -7.60 29.95 -47.73
C LYS A 7 -7.54 29.43 -46.29
N LEU A 8 -6.64 29.98 -45.48
CA LEU A 8 -6.69 29.79 -44.03
C LEU A 8 -7.91 30.55 -43.48
N ASN A 9 -8.90 29.82 -42.98
CA ASN A 9 -10.00 30.43 -42.25
C ASN A 9 -9.51 30.97 -40.90
N LYS A 10 -9.98 32.17 -40.54
CA LYS A 10 -9.65 32.80 -39.26
C LYS A 10 -10.30 32.01 -38.12
N VAL A 11 -9.48 31.47 -37.21
CA VAL A 11 -9.95 30.71 -36.05
C VAL A 11 -10.68 31.65 -35.09
N SER A 12 -11.91 31.29 -34.68
CA SER A 12 -12.66 32.05 -33.68
C SER A 12 -12.18 31.74 -32.26
N ARG A 13 -12.43 32.66 -31.31
CA ARG A 13 -12.04 32.47 -29.91
C ARG A 13 -12.65 31.21 -29.27
N SER A 14 -13.93 30.93 -29.58
CA SER A 14 -14.62 29.73 -29.09
C SER A 14 -13.96 28.43 -29.58
N GLN A 15 -13.47 28.40 -30.83
CA GLN A 15 -12.75 27.23 -31.35
C GLN A 15 -11.43 27.00 -30.61
N LEU A 16 -10.76 28.08 -30.17
CA LEU A 16 -9.53 27.99 -29.37
C LEU A 16 -9.81 27.47 -27.95
N GLU A 17 -10.92 27.89 -27.34
CA GLU A 17 -11.34 27.41 -26.02
C GLU A 17 -11.70 25.92 -26.05
N VAL A 18 -12.42 25.48 -27.08
CA VAL A 18 -12.73 24.05 -27.29
C VAL A 18 -11.46 23.24 -27.52
N PHE A 19 -10.51 23.75 -28.30
CA PHE A 19 -9.22 23.10 -28.49
C PHE A 19 -8.44 22.97 -27.18
N ARG A 20 -8.36 24.04 -26.38
CA ARG A 20 -7.69 24.01 -25.07
C ARG A 20 -8.33 22.97 -24.15
N PHE A 21 -9.66 22.94 -24.10
CA PHE A 21 -10.41 21.96 -23.32
C PHE A 21 -10.14 20.52 -23.78
N ALA A 22 -10.20 20.27 -25.08
CA ALA A 22 -9.90 18.96 -25.65
C ALA A 22 -8.46 18.53 -25.38
N LEU A 23 -7.48 19.43 -25.49
CA LEU A 23 -6.09 19.15 -25.17
C LEU A 23 -5.92 18.83 -23.68
N CYS A 24 -6.55 19.59 -22.78
CA CYS A 24 -6.50 19.34 -21.34
C CYS A 24 -7.09 17.97 -20.95
N LEU A 25 -8.08 17.47 -21.70
CA LEU A 25 -8.66 16.14 -21.47
C LEU A 25 -7.84 15.02 -22.13
N LEU A 26 -7.50 15.18 -23.41
CA LEU A 26 -6.86 14.14 -24.20
C LEU A 26 -5.38 13.96 -23.85
N ALA A 27 -4.67 15.00 -23.43
CA ALA A 27 -3.27 14.90 -23.05
C ALA A 27 -3.02 13.91 -21.89
N PRO A 28 -3.66 14.05 -20.71
CA PRO A 28 -3.45 13.09 -19.63
C PRO A 28 -3.98 11.69 -19.96
N VAL A 29 -5.12 11.58 -20.66
CA VAL A 29 -5.67 10.29 -21.10
C VAL A 29 -4.71 9.58 -22.06
N GLY A 30 -4.12 10.30 -23.01
CA GLY A 30 -3.14 9.77 -23.95
C GLY A 30 -1.85 9.32 -23.26
N VAL A 31 -1.36 10.10 -22.29
CA VAL A 31 -0.20 9.73 -21.48
C VAL A 31 -0.48 8.45 -20.69
N MET A 32 -1.65 8.33 -20.06
CA MET A 32 -2.06 7.12 -19.34
C MET A 32 -2.25 5.93 -20.27
N TYR A 33 -2.82 6.11 -21.45
CA TYR A 33 -2.97 5.02 -22.43
C TYR A 33 -1.61 4.55 -22.94
N TYR A 34 -0.68 5.49 -23.19
CA TYR A 34 0.64 5.14 -23.70
C TYR A 34 1.53 4.52 -22.62
N ILE A 35 1.65 5.14 -21.44
CA ILE A 35 2.57 4.69 -20.39
C ILE A 35 1.90 3.64 -19.48
N GLY A 36 0.63 3.82 -19.16
CA GLY A 36 -0.07 3.08 -18.10
C GLY A 36 -0.39 1.63 -18.42
N ILE A 37 -0.51 1.23 -19.70
CA ILE A 37 -0.82 -0.16 -20.07
C ILE A 37 0.36 -1.10 -19.77
N ASP A 38 1.59 -0.64 -19.99
CA ASP A 38 2.81 -1.45 -19.83
C ASP A 38 3.94 -0.64 -19.20
N THR A 39 3.71 -0.11 -18.00
CA THR A 39 4.69 0.71 -17.26
C THR A 39 6.00 -0.03 -17.05
N HIS A 40 5.93 -1.34 -16.76
CA HIS A 40 7.09 -2.19 -16.51
C HIS A 40 8.03 -2.29 -17.73
N LYS A 41 7.47 -2.49 -18.93
CA LYS A 41 8.24 -2.60 -20.18
C LYS A 41 8.62 -1.24 -20.77
N LYS A 42 7.95 -0.15 -20.40
CA LYS A 42 8.26 1.17 -20.97
C LYS A 42 9.23 1.98 -20.12
N LEU A 43 9.17 1.82 -18.80
CA LEU A 43 9.99 2.58 -17.89
C LEU A 43 11.33 1.90 -17.59
N HIS A 44 11.44 0.55 -17.76
CA HIS A 44 12.67 -0.26 -17.56
C HIS A 44 13.62 0.32 -16.51
N VAL A 45 13.07 0.70 -15.35
CA VAL A 45 13.86 1.28 -14.28
C VAL A 45 14.62 0.13 -13.64
N GLU A 46 15.94 0.12 -13.80
CA GLU A 46 16.80 -0.88 -13.19
C GLU A 46 16.58 -0.90 -11.67
N GLY A 47 16.27 -2.07 -11.11
CA GLY A 47 16.01 -2.23 -9.68
C GLY A 47 14.70 -1.63 -9.16
N PHE A 48 13.71 -1.34 -10.04
CA PHE A 48 12.39 -0.86 -9.58
C PHE A 48 11.71 -1.83 -8.61
N TRP A 49 11.75 -3.12 -8.92
CA TRP A 49 11.29 -4.16 -8.02
C TRP A 49 12.48 -4.73 -7.25
N PRO A 50 12.39 -4.84 -5.90
CA PRO A 50 13.38 -5.58 -5.13
C PRO A 50 13.49 -7.01 -5.66
N ASP A 51 14.71 -7.54 -5.69
CA ASP A 51 15.00 -8.87 -6.21
C ASP A 51 14.08 -9.91 -5.54
N PRO A 52 13.33 -10.72 -6.30
CA PRO A 52 12.43 -11.73 -5.73
C PRO A 52 13.11 -12.69 -4.75
N GLU A 53 14.43 -12.88 -4.85
CA GLU A 53 15.19 -13.70 -3.90
C GLU A 53 15.42 -13.00 -2.55
N THR A 54 15.42 -11.67 -2.52
CA THR A 54 15.52 -10.87 -1.29
C THR A 54 14.20 -10.73 -0.55
N LEU A 55 13.08 -11.09 -1.19
CA LEU A 55 11.75 -10.97 -0.60
C LEU A 55 11.48 -12.12 0.36
N ASN A 56 10.74 -11.82 1.43
CA ASN A 56 10.17 -12.86 2.28
C ASN A 56 9.26 -13.75 1.44
N LYS A 57 9.71 -14.98 1.18
CA LYS A 57 8.95 -15.97 0.42
C LYS A 57 7.80 -16.47 1.30
N VAL A 58 6.58 -16.09 0.95
CA VAL A 58 5.39 -16.59 1.63
C VAL A 58 5.25 -18.08 1.30
N PRO A 59 5.15 -18.96 2.31
CA PRO A 59 4.94 -20.39 2.07
C PRO A 59 3.64 -20.60 1.29
N LYS A 60 3.70 -21.36 0.20
CA LYS A 60 2.54 -21.61 -0.69
C LYS A 60 1.82 -22.91 -0.36
N GLU A 61 2.54 -23.87 0.20
CA GLU A 61 2.01 -25.19 0.55
C GLU A 61 1.39 -25.21 1.94
N ARG A 62 0.31 -25.98 2.12
CA ARG A 62 -0.46 -26.02 3.38
C ARG A 62 0.40 -26.43 4.59
N TYR A 63 1.26 -27.44 4.42
CA TYR A 63 2.11 -27.93 5.51
C TYR A 63 3.15 -26.88 5.96
N GLU A 64 3.70 -26.10 5.02
CA GLU A 64 4.66 -25.02 5.32
C GLU A 64 3.97 -23.87 6.05
N ILE A 65 2.74 -23.55 5.66
CA ILE A 65 1.91 -22.53 6.31
C ILE A 65 1.65 -22.93 7.77
N GLU A 66 1.28 -24.18 8.03
CA GLU A 66 1.02 -24.69 9.38
C GLU A 66 2.27 -24.66 10.25
N ALA A 67 3.43 -25.03 9.70
CA ALA A 67 4.71 -24.98 10.39
C ALA A 67 5.11 -23.54 10.76
N GLU A 68 5.00 -22.58 9.83
CA GLU A 68 5.25 -21.17 10.11
C GLU A 68 4.25 -20.58 11.12
N LEU A 69 2.97 -20.97 11.06
CA LEU A 69 1.98 -20.59 12.05
C LEU A 69 2.32 -21.10 13.45
N ALA A 70 2.78 -22.35 13.56
CA ALA A 70 3.23 -22.92 14.83
C ALA A 70 4.46 -22.16 15.36
N ARG A 71 5.43 -21.84 14.50
CA ARG A 71 6.60 -21.02 14.83
C ARG A 71 6.19 -19.66 15.36
N MET A 72 5.30 -18.95 14.67
CA MET A 72 4.78 -17.64 15.08
C MET A 72 4.03 -17.70 16.41
N LYS A 73 3.20 -18.73 16.64
CA LYS A 73 2.49 -18.90 17.92
C LYS A 73 3.47 -19.10 19.08
N LYS A 74 4.52 -19.91 18.88
CA LYS A 74 5.56 -20.14 19.88
C LYS A 74 6.33 -18.85 20.21
N GLU A 75 6.73 -18.09 19.19
CA GLU A 75 7.45 -16.82 19.38
C GLU A 75 6.59 -15.79 20.13
N ARG A 76 5.31 -15.67 19.79
CA ARG A 76 4.36 -14.79 20.51
C ARG A 76 4.22 -15.20 21.98
N LEU A 77 4.11 -16.51 22.26
CA LEU A 77 4.03 -17.01 23.63
C LEU A 77 5.30 -16.69 24.41
N GLN A 78 6.48 -16.92 23.83
CA GLN A 78 7.76 -16.59 24.46
C GLN A 78 7.89 -15.09 24.76
N LYS A 79 7.50 -14.22 23.82
CA LYS A 79 7.48 -12.77 24.04
C LYS A 79 6.54 -12.37 25.18
N ARG A 80 5.36 -12.99 25.27
CA ARG A 80 4.42 -12.77 26.37
C ARG A 80 4.99 -13.20 27.72
N LEU A 81 5.59 -14.39 27.79
CA LEU A 81 6.19 -14.90 29.02
C LEU A 81 7.36 -14.01 29.48
N LYS A 82 8.26 -13.61 28.57
CA LYS A 82 9.35 -12.68 28.88
C LYS A 82 8.84 -11.33 29.39
N LEU A 83 7.75 -10.83 28.82
CA LEU A 83 7.14 -9.59 29.28
C LEU A 83 6.55 -9.76 30.68
N GLN A 84 5.87 -10.87 30.95
CA GLN A 84 5.34 -11.19 32.28
C GLN A 84 6.45 -11.33 33.32
N GLU A 85 7.53 -12.06 33.00
CA GLU A 85 8.70 -12.20 33.87
C GLU A 85 9.34 -10.84 34.18
N ARG A 86 9.50 -9.97 33.17
CA ARG A 86 9.98 -8.60 33.37
C ARG A 86 9.07 -7.84 34.33
N LEU A 87 7.77 -7.95 34.15
CA LEU A 87 6.78 -7.24 34.95
C LEU A 87 6.78 -7.71 36.41
N ILE A 88 6.94 -9.02 36.67
CA ILE A 88 7.11 -9.59 38.02
C ILE A 88 8.38 -9.05 38.67
N ASN A 89 9.50 -9.15 37.96
CA ASN A 89 10.82 -8.85 38.52
C ASN A 89 11.02 -7.35 38.79
N GLU A 90 10.54 -6.49 37.89
CA GLU A 90 10.75 -5.03 37.99
C GLU A 90 9.65 -4.34 38.80
N PHE A 91 8.40 -4.80 38.73
CA PHE A 91 7.25 -4.09 39.30
C PHE A 91 6.56 -4.85 40.43
N GLY A 92 7.01 -6.07 40.77
CA GLY A 92 6.49 -6.84 41.92
C GLY A 92 5.03 -7.25 41.79
N VAL A 93 4.46 -7.22 40.58
CA VAL A 93 3.06 -7.55 40.32
C VAL A 93 2.86 -9.06 40.50
N THR A 94 2.16 -9.45 41.57
CA THR A 94 1.91 -10.86 41.91
C THR A 94 0.64 -11.43 41.27
N ASP A 95 -0.28 -10.59 40.77
CA ASP A 95 -1.53 -11.05 40.15
C ASP A 95 -1.94 -10.24 38.91
N PHE A 96 -1.37 -10.61 37.75
CA PHE A 96 -1.64 -9.96 36.47
C PHE A 96 -3.08 -10.09 35.99
N GLU A 97 -3.77 -11.19 36.31
CA GLU A 97 -5.12 -11.43 35.80
C GLU A 97 -6.15 -10.58 36.54
N GLU A 98 -5.94 -10.29 37.82
CA GLU A 98 -6.76 -9.31 38.54
C GLU A 98 -6.55 -7.89 38.05
N GLU A 99 -5.30 -7.47 37.84
CA GLU A 99 -4.99 -6.10 37.40
C GLU A 99 -5.46 -5.85 35.97
N LYS A 100 -5.29 -6.83 35.07
CA LYS A 100 -5.85 -6.79 33.72
C LYS A 100 -7.38 -6.71 33.71
N ARG A 101 -8.06 -7.45 34.61
CA ARG A 101 -9.52 -7.38 34.74
C ARG A 101 -10.00 -6.01 35.21
N LYS A 102 -9.27 -5.37 36.14
CA LYS A 102 -9.56 -4.01 36.61
C LYS A 102 -9.39 -2.98 35.49
N ILE A 103 -8.29 -3.02 34.76
CA ILE A 103 -8.03 -2.12 33.63
C ILE A 103 -9.10 -2.26 32.54
N LEU A 104 -9.47 -3.50 32.17
CA LEU A 104 -10.52 -3.74 31.17
C LEU A 104 -11.90 -3.23 31.63
N ALA A 105 -12.21 -3.34 32.93
CA ALA A 105 -13.44 -2.81 33.50
C ALA A 105 -13.44 -1.27 33.53
N GLU A 106 -12.31 -0.65 33.87
CA GLU A 106 -12.12 0.82 33.85
C GLU A 106 -12.21 1.39 32.43
N GLU A 107 -11.58 0.76 31.45
CA GLU A 107 -11.69 1.14 30.03
C GLU A 107 -13.12 1.03 29.51
N ALA A 108 -13.85 -0.01 29.92
CA ALA A 108 -15.26 -0.18 29.56
C ALA A 108 -16.17 0.88 30.19
N MET A 109 -15.85 1.39 31.39
CA MET A 109 -16.58 2.48 32.04
C MET A 109 -16.26 3.85 31.45
N ASN A 110 -15.01 4.11 31.07
CA ASN A 110 -14.59 5.40 30.50
C ASN A 110 -15.05 5.62 29.05
N LYS A 111 -15.40 4.54 28.34
CA LYS A 111 -15.91 4.58 26.96
C LYS A 111 -17.43 4.82 26.87
N LYS A 112 -18.12 4.89 28.01
CA LYS A 112 -19.57 5.07 28.11
C LYS A 112 -19.90 6.50 28.51
#